data_AF-A0A202DQL2-F1
#
_entry.id   AF-A0A202DQL2-F1
#
_cell.length_a   1.000
_cell.length_b   1.000
_cell.length_c   1.000
_cell.angle_alpha   90.00
_cell.angle_beta   90.00
_cell.angle_gamma   90.00
#
_symmetry.space_group_name_H-M   'P 1'
#
loop_
_entity.id
_entity.type
_entity.pdbx_description
1 polymer ?
#
loop_
_entity_poly.entity_id
_entity_poly.type
_entity_poly.pdbx_seq_one_letter_code
_entity_poly.pdbx_strand_id
1 'polypeptide(L)'
;NLDNDCYDPPCLQSLWYRITEDEDGVQWLNCNVRFRSNDAWGASFMNMFGFILFNKEVIADEVAKRTGRTVKLGRLNWQADSYHIYGKDVEHARSLLFNRLEKTTFEQRVYNFTDEMIQDMYVEAEPVILKKIDEQNKKMGLA
;
A
#
# COMPACT_ATOMS: atom_id res chain seq x y z
N ASN A 1 -31.56 -8.48 -5.02
CA ASN A 1 -30.35 -8.38 -5.86
C ASN A 1 -29.16 -8.23 -4.91
N LEU A 2 -28.83 -9.32 -4.21
CA LEU A 2 -27.68 -9.39 -3.30
C LEU A 2 -26.84 -10.54 -3.83
N ASP A 3 -25.60 -10.24 -4.16
CA ASP A 3 -24.59 -11.23 -4.53
C ASP A 3 -24.09 -11.87 -3.24
N ASN A 4 -24.65 -13.03 -2.91
CA ASN A 4 -24.35 -13.75 -1.68
C ASN A 4 -23.12 -14.67 -1.81
N ASP A 5 -22.50 -14.75 -3.00
CA ASP A 5 -21.44 -15.72 -3.28
C ASP A 5 -20.03 -15.14 -3.07
N CYS A 6 -19.92 -13.89 -2.60
CA CYS A 6 -18.64 -13.24 -2.31
C CYS A 6 -18.20 -13.49 -0.85
N TYR A 7 -17.42 -14.56 -0.64
CA TYR A 7 -16.89 -14.94 0.68
C TYR A 7 -15.93 -13.88 1.27
N ASP A 8 -15.09 -13.25 0.42
CA ASP A 8 -14.13 -12.22 0.82
C ASP A 8 -14.19 -11.00 -0.13
N PRO A 9 -15.17 -10.09 0.06
CA PRO A 9 -15.29 -8.92 -0.80
C PRO A 9 -14.06 -8.02 -0.67
N PRO A 10 -13.57 -7.43 -1.77
CA PRO A 10 -12.37 -6.61 -1.72
C PRO A 10 -12.56 -5.44 -0.76
N CYS A 11 -11.56 -5.21 0.08
CA CYS A 11 -11.52 -4.06 0.97
C CYS A 11 -11.26 -2.75 0.20
N LEU A 12 -10.42 -2.83 -0.83
CA LEU A 12 -10.21 -1.75 -1.79
C LEU A 12 -11.44 -1.63 -2.70
N GLN A 13 -11.98 -0.41 -2.81
CA GLN A 13 -13.11 -0.11 -3.70
C GLN A 13 -12.67 0.55 -4.99
N SER A 14 -11.76 1.52 -4.91
CA SER A 14 -11.32 2.28 -6.09
C SER A 14 -9.98 2.98 -5.89
N LEU A 15 -9.27 3.15 -7.00
CA LEU A 15 -8.16 4.09 -7.16
C LEU A 15 -8.59 5.15 -8.17
N TRP A 16 -8.42 6.42 -7.83
CA TRP A 16 -8.69 7.53 -8.73
C TRP A 16 -7.44 8.39 -8.91
N TYR A 17 -7.01 8.55 -10.14
CA TYR A 17 -5.77 9.25 -10.48
C TYR A 17 -6.06 10.63 -11.08
N ARG A 18 -5.19 11.59 -10.76
CA ARG A 18 -5.16 12.91 -11.41
C ARG A 18 -3.73 13.34 -11.60
N ILE A 19 -3.39 13.74 -12.83
CA ILE A 19 -2.12 14.37 -13.13
C ILE A 19 -2.30 15.89 -13.13
N THR A 20 -1.41 16.59 -12.45
CA THR A 20 -1.27 18.06 -12.52
C THR A 20 0.12 18.40 -13.03
N GLU A 21 0.28 19.49 -13.75
CA GLU A 21 1.57 19.92 -14.29
C GLU A 21 2.01 21.21 -13.58
N ASP A 22 3.29 21.31 -13.23
CA ASP A 22 3.89 22.54 -12.70
C ASP A 22 4.51 23.41 -13.81
N GLU A 23 5.05 24.57 -13.43
CA GLU A 23 5.65 25.54 -14.34
C GLU A 23 6.89 24.99 -15.08
N ASP A 24 7.58 24.00 -14.50
CA ASP A 24 8.74 23.33 -15.09
C ASP A 24 8.34 22.17 -16.02
N GLY A 25 7.04 21.94 -16.22
CA GLY A 25 6.51 20.86 -17.05
C GLY A 25 6.58 19.48 -16.39
N VAL A 26 6.84 19.40 -15.08
CA VAL A 26 6.82 18.14 -14.33
C VAL A 26 5.37 17.75 -14.04
N GLN A 27 5.05 16.48 -14.33
CA GLN A 27 3.75 15.90 -14.07
C GLN A 27 3.70 15.26 -12.67
N TRP A 28 2.69 15.61 -11.89
CA TRP A 28 2.47 15.13 -10.53
C TRP A 28 1.28 14.16 -10.50
N LEU A 29 1.56 12.88 -10.34
CA LEU A 29 0.56 11.82 -10.23
C LEU A 29 -0.05 11.81 -8.83
N ASN A 30 -1.25 12.36 -8.70
CA ASN A 30 -2.05 12.30 -7.48
C ASN A 30 -2.97 11.07 -7.51
N CYS A 31 -3.17 10.43 -6.37
CA CYS A 31 -4.02 9.26 -6.23
C CYS A 31 -4.95 9.40 -5.02
N ASN A 32 -6.25 9.19 -5.22
CA ASN A 32 -7.20 8.94 -4.15
C ASN A 32 -7.45 7.44 -4.05
N VAL A 33 -7.29 6.89 -2.85
CA VAL A 33 -7.53 5.47 -2.55
C VAL A 33 -8.76 5.37 -1.66
N ARG A 34 -9.71 4.50 -2.01
CA ARG A 34 -10.94 4.26 -1.22
C ARG A 34 -10.99 2.82 -0.73
N PHE A 35 -11.08 2.65 0.57
CA PHE A 35 -11.29 1.38 1.26
C PHE A 35 -12.62 1.41 2.00
N ARG A 36 -13.43 0.35 1.89
CA ARG A 36 -14.63 0.18 2.74
C ARG A 36 -14.27 -0.23 4.17
N SER A 37 -13.11 -0.88 4.33
CA SER A 37 -12.63 -1.44 5.59
C SER A 37 -11.13 -1.61 5.49
N ASN A 38 -10.40 -1.13 6.49
CA ASN A 38 -8.94 -1.22 6.51
C ASN A 38 -8.47 -1.46 7.94
N ASP A 39 -7.90 -2.65 8.17
CA ASP A 39 -7.21 -2.98 9.41
C ASP A 39 -5.98 -2.07 9.57
N ALA A 40 -6.06 -1.17 10.54
CA ALA A 40 -5.05 -0.16 10.83
C ALA A 40 -3.73 -0.76 11.34
N TRP A 41 -3.77 -1.93 11.97
CA TRP A 41 -2.60 -2.56 12.57
C TRP A 41 -2.02 -3.68 11.70
N GLY A 42 -2.86 -4.61 11.27
CA GLY A 42 -2.40 -5.81 10.56
C GLY A 42 -2.16 -5.62 9.06
N ALA A 43 -2.79 -4.63 8.43
CA ALA A 43 -2.77 -4.52 6.96
C ALA A 43 -2.43 -3.13 6.41
N SER A 44 -2.83 -2.05 7.10
CA SER A 44 -2.76 -0.67 6.57
C SER A 44 -1.35 -0.27 6.14
N PHE A 45 -0.33 -0.59 6.95
CA PHE A 45 1.06 -0.30 6.61
C PHE A 45 1.46 -0.92 5.27
N MET A 46 1.26 -2.24 5.11
CA MET A 46 1.62 -2.94 3.88
C MET A 46 0.76 -2.52 2.69
N ASN A 47 -0.52 -2.20 2.91
CA ASN A 47 -1.38 -1.67 1.86
C ASN A 47 -0.84 -0.33 1.35
N MET A 48 -0.53 0.62 2.24
CA MET A 48 0.03 1.92 1.86
C MET A 48 1.38 1.77 1.17
N PHE A 49 2.28 0.94 1.73
CA PHE A 49 3.58 0.64 1.14
C PHE A 49 3.44 0.08 -0.28
N GLY A 50 2.59 -0.92 -0.46
CA GLY A 50 2.31 -1.53 -1.76
C GLY A 50 1.74 -0.54 -2.78
N PHE A 51 0.79 0.32 -2.39
CA PHE A 51 0.25 1.32 -3.32
C PHE A 51 1.23 2.44 -3.64
N ILE A 52 2.13 2.81 -2.74
CA ILE A 52 3.19 3.78 -3.05
C ILE A 52 4.10 3.21 -4.13
N LEU A 53 4.57 1.96 -3.97
CA LEU A 53 5.42 1.30 -4.98
C LEU A 53 4.66 1.08 -6.29
N PHE A 54 3.42 0.56 -6.24
CA PHE A 54 2.60 0.36 -7.43
C PHE A 54 2.38 1.68 -8.20
N ASN A 55 2.07 2.77 -7.50
CA ASN A 55 1.88 4.06 -8.14
C ASN A 55 3.18 4.60 -8.75
N LYS A 56 4.33 4.34 -8.12
CA LYS A 56 5.64 4.74 -8.63
C LYS A 56 6.04 3.91 -9.86
N GLU A 57 6.14 2.61 -9.68
CA GLU A 57 6.82 1.69 -10.60
C GLU A 57 5.91 1.19 -11.72
N VAL A 58 4.60 1.11 -11.47
CA VAL A 58 3.65 0.61 -12.48
C VAL A 58 2.94 1.77 -13.17
N ILE A 59 2.41 2.72 -12.39
CA ILE A 59 1.59 3.80 -12.96
C ILE A 59 2.44 4.98 -13.45
N ALA A 60 3.26 5.58 -12.58
CA ALA A 60 4.02 6.78 -12.94
C ALA A 60 5.06 6.48 -14.03
N ASP A 61 5.80 5.38 -13.92
CA ASP A 61 6.79 4.98 -14.92
C ASP A 61 6.16 4.71 -16.29
N GLU A 62 5.02 4.04 -16.36
CA GLU A 62 4.33 3.79 -17.63
C GLU A 62 3.74 5.08 -18.23
N VAL A 63 3.21 5.98 -17.38
CA VAL A 63 2.77 7.30 -17.86
C VAL A 63 3.95 8.09 -18.40
N ALA A 64 5.08 8.15 -17.69
CA ALA A 64 6.28 8.86 -18.11
C ALA A 64 6.80 8.34 -19.45
N LYS A 65 6.84 7.02 -19.62
CA LYS A 65 7.23 6.36 -20.87
C LYS A 65 6.31 6.74 -22.03
N ARG A 66 5.00 6.82 -21.82
CA ARG A 66 4.02 7.15 -22.87
C ARG A 66 3.99 8.64 -23.21
N THR A 67 4.18 9.51 -22.24
CA THR A 67 4.11 10.96 -22.43
C THR A 67 5.43 11.59 -22.81
N GLY A 68 6.56 10.90 -22.56
CA GLY A 68 7.90 11.46 -22.70
C GLY A 68 8.20 12.58 -21.69
N ARG A 69 7.41 12.68 -20.61
CA ARG A 69 7.53 13.71 -19.58
C ARG A 69 8.01 13.11 -18.27
N THR A 70 8.64 13.94 -17.45
CA THR A 70 8.97 13.58 -16.06
C THR A 70 7.66 13.47 -15.26
N VAL A 71 7.39 12.29 -14.70
CA VAL A 71 6.26 12.05 -13.79
C VAL A 71 6.79 11.78 -12.40
N LYS A 72 6.33 12.54 -11.41
CA LYS A 72 6.63 12.37 -9.98
C LYS A 72 5.35 12.02 -9.21
N LEU A 73 5.51 11.38 -8.06
CA LEU A 73 4.39 11.14 -7.16
C LEU A 73 3.92 12.45 -6.54
N GLY A 74 2.63 12.72 -6.67
CA GLY A 74 1.93 13.78 -5.95
C GLY A 74 1.26 13.23 -4.68
N ARG A 75 0.13 13.84 -4.31
CA ARG A 75 -0.61 13.47 -3.10
C ARG A 75 -1.21 12.07 -3.21
N LEU A 76 -0.96 11.25 -2.19
CA LEU A 76 -1.72 10.02 -1.93
C LEU A 76 -2.77 10.31 -0.84
N ASN A 77 -4.04 10.34 -1.23
CA ASN A 77 -5.16 10.63 -0.34
C ASN A 77 -5.88 9.32 0.03
N TRP A 78 -5.60 8.83 1.23
CA TRP A 78 -6.12 7.56 1.74
C TRP A 78 -7.44 7.76 2.48
N GLN A 79 -8.49 7.06 2.04
CA GLN A 79 -9.81 7.14 2.64
C GLN A 79 -10.28 5.73 2.98
N ALA A 80 -10.55 5.49 4.26
CA ALA A 80 -11.10 4.25 4.76
C ALA A 80 -12.41 4.54 5.50
N ASP A 81 -13.52 3.94 5.05
CA ASP A 81 -14.82 4.12 5.68
C ASP A 81 -14.83 3.52 7.11
N SER A 82 -14.12 2.40 7.29
CA SER A 82 -13.79 1.82 8.60
C SER A 82 -12.29 1.64 8.74
N TYR A 83 -11.66 2.47 9.56
CA TYR A 83 -10.24 2.35 9.95
C TYR A 83 -10.15 1.87 11.39
N HIS A 84 -9.71 0.63 11.61
CA HIS A 84 -9.90 -0.03 12.90
C HIS A 84 -8.74 -0.96 13.29
N ILE A 85 -8.60 -1.20 14.60
CA ILE A 85 -7.73 -2.25 15.14
C ILE A 85 -8.67 -3.32 15.70
N TYR A 86 -8.46 -4.59 15.33
CA TYR A 86 -9.22 -5.69 15.90
C TYR A 86 -8.95 -5.83 17.39
N GLY A 87 -9.97 -6.19 18.18
CA GLY A 87 -9.83 -6.34 19.63
C GLY A 87 -8.69 -7.29 20.05
N LYS A 88 -8.47 -8.37 19.28
CA LYS A 88 -7.37 -9.32 19.49
C LYS A 88 -5.98 -8.70 19.36
N ASP A 89 -5.84 -7.62 18.58
CA ASP A 89 -4.56 -6.99 18.23
C ASP A 89 -4.27 -5.75 19.09
N VAL A 90 -5.23 -5.28 19.89
CA VAL A 90 -5.10 -4.07 20.71
C VAL A 90 -3.94 -4.15 21.70
N GLU A 91 -3.82 -5.26 22.44
CA GLU A 91 -2.72 -5.42 23.41
C GLU A 91 -1.36 -5.47 22.73
N HIS A 92 -1.30 -6.11 21.55
CA HIS A 92 -0.08 -6.15 20.77
C HIS A 92 0.32 -4.75 20.27
N ALA A 93 -0.62 -4.00 19.69
CA ALA A 93 -0.41 -2.62 19.25
C ALA A 93 0.00 -1.70 20.41
N ARG A 94 -0.59 -1.87 21.60
CA ARG A 94 -0.17 -1.14 22.82
C ARG A 94 1.28 -1.42 23.18
N SER A 95 1.68 -2.68 23.20
CA SER A 95 3.03 -3.08 23.58
C SER A 95 4.10 -2.60 22.60
N LEU A 96 3.83 -2.66 21.29
CA LEU A 96 4.82 -2.39 20.25
C LEU A 96 4.85 -0.94 19.76
N LEU A 97 3.76 -0.19 19.89
CA LEU A 97 3.70 1.19 19.41
C LEU A 97 3.22 2.16 20.49
N PHE A 98 2.00 2.02 21.00
CA PHE A 98 1.39 3.10 21.80
C PHE A 98 2.13 3.38 23.11
N ASN A 99 2.53 2.36 23.85
CA ASN A 99 3.28 2.52 25.11
C ASN A 99 4.73 3.00 24.88
N ARG A 100 5.20 3.02 23.62
CA ARG A 100 6.54 3.44 23.22
C ARG A 100 6.58 4.84 22.65
N LEU A 101 5.44 5.44 22.28
CA LEU A 101 5.38 6.77 21.65
C LEU A 101 6.11 7.85 22.46
N GLU A 102 5.92 7.83 23.79
CA GLU A 102 6.54 8.81 24.70
C GLU A 102 8.00 8.45 25.06
N LYS A 103 8.43 7.22 24.78
CA LYS A 103 9.71 6.65 25.24
C LYS A 103 10.74 6.50 24.13
N THR A 104 10.33 6.67 22.87
CA THR A 104 11.18 6.42 21.71
C THR A 104 11.07 7.55 20.69
N THR A 105 12.18 7.86 20.03
CA THR A 105 12.19 8.83 18.95
C THR A 105 11.46 8.27 17.72
N PHE A 106 11.27 9.10 16.71
CA PHE A 106 10.64 8.66 15.46
C PHE A 106 11.52 7.64 14.73
N GLU A 107 12.83 7.90 14.67
CA GLU A 107 13.85 7.10 14.00
C GLU A 107 13.94 5.69 14.57
N GLN A 108 13.70 5.53 15.88
CA GLN A 108 13.68 4.23 16.55
C GLN A 108 12.43 3.38 16.25
N ARG A 109 11.45 3.94 15.53
CA ARG A 109 10.15 3.31 15.24
C ARG A 109 9.88 3.15 13.75
N VAL A 110 10.79 3.59 12.90
CA VAL A 110 10.67 3.49 11.45
C VAL A 110 11.87 2.75 10.89
N TYR A 111 11.66 2.14 9.73
CA TYR A 111 12.72 1.58 8.92
C TYR A 111 12.84 2.41 7.66
N ASN A 112 14.06 2.72 7.25
CA ASN A 112 14.27 3.25 5.92
C ASN A 112 14.30 2.08 4.94
N PHE A 113 13.42 2.12 3.94
CA PHE A 113 13.31 1.03 2.98
C PHE A 113 14.61 0.79 2.22
N THR A 114 15.44 1.82 2.03
CA THR A 114 16.73 1.69 1.34
C THR A 114 17.85 1.10 2.19
N ASP A 115 17.62 0.83 3.48
CA ASP A 115 18.63 0.21 4.32
C ASP A 115 18.89 -1.23 3.86
N GLU A 116 20.16 -1.63 3.81
CA GLU A 116 20.61 -2.94 3.29
C GLU A 116 19.87 -4.10 3.95
N MET A 117 19.79 -4.12 5.28
CA MET A 117 19.04 -5.14 6.03
C MET A 117 17.56 -5.23 5.62
N ILE A 118 16.92 -4.10 5.30
CA ILE A 118 15.50 -4.07 4.92
C ILE A 118 15.33 -4.54 3.48
N GLN A 119 16.26 -4.16 2.60
CA GLN A 119 16.30 -4.66 1.23
C GLN A 119 16.50 -6.18 1.20
N ASP A 120 17.42 -6.72 2.01
CA ASP A 120 17.66 -8.16 2.11
C ASP A 120 16.39 -8.90 2.53
N MET A 121 15.73 -8.44 3.60
CA MET A 121 14.44 -9.00 4.04
C MET A 121 13.35 -8.95 2.95
N TYR A 122 13.32 -7.87 2.16
CA TYR A 122 12.35 -7.71 1.08
C TYR A 122 12.61 -8.70 -0.07
N VAL A 123 13.87 -8.80 -0.52
CA VAL A 123 14.29 -9.70 -1.60
C VAL A 123 14.13 -11.16 -1.21
N GLU A 124 14.49 -11.54 0.03
CA GLU A 124 14.32 -12.91 0.53
C GLU A 124 12.85 -13.35 0.57
N ALA A 125 11.92 -12.43 0.81
CA ALA A 125 10.49 -12.72 0.84
C ALA A 125 9.89 -12.93 -0.56
N GLU A 126 10.48 -12.34 -1.61
CA GLU A 126 9.91 -12.28 -2.96
C GLU A 126 9.55 -13.66 -3.55
N PRO A 127 10.42 -14.70 -3.50
CA PRO A 127 10.09 -16.00 -4.08
C PRO A 127 8.88 -16.66 -3.42
N VAL A 128 8.72 -16.47 -2.10
CA VAL A 128 7.58 -17.01 -1.35
C VAL A 128 6.29 -16.32 -1.75
N ILE A 129 6.34 -15.00 -1.92
CA ILE A 129 5.18 -14.20 -2.35
C ILE A 129 4.79 -14.54 -3.79
N LEU A 130 5.75 -14.66 -4.71
CA LEU A 130 5.48 -15.05 -6.10
C LEU A 130 4.82 -16.43 -6.20
N LYS A 131 5.30 -17.41 -5.42
CA LYS A 131 4.67 -18.73 -5.35
C LYS A 131 3.23 -18.64 -4.85
N LYS A 132 2.97 -17.84 -3.81
CA LYS A 132 1.63 -17.62 -3.27
C LYS A 132 0.70 -16.98 -4.31
N ILE A 133 1.20 -16.04 -5.10
CA ILE A 133 0.43 -15.41 -6.19
C ILE A 133 0.05 -16.44 -7.25
N ASP A 134 1.00 -17.28 -7.70
CA ASP A 134 0.73 -18.36 -8.68
C ASP A 134 -0.34 -19.34 -8.16
N GLU A 135 -0.24 -19.77 -6.90
CA GLU A 135 -1.24 -20.63 -6.28
C GLU A 135 -2.63 -20.00 -6.22
N GLN A 136 -2.72 -18.68 -5.99
CA GLN A 136 -4.01 -17.96 -6.00
C GLN A 136 -4.56 -17.81 -7.42
N ASN A 137 -3.71 -17.46 -8.39
CA ASN A 137 -4.12 -17.35 -9.79
C ASN A 137 -4.71 -18.68 -10.31
N LYS A 138 -4.10 -19.82 -9.96
CA LYS A 138 -4.62 -21.16 -10.29
C LYS A 138 -5.99 -21.41 -9.66
N LYS A 139 -6.20 -21.04 -8.39
CA LYS A 139 -7.50 -21.16 -7.72
C LYS A 139 -8.58 -20.29 -8.37
N MET A 140 -8.19 -19.14 -8.92
CA MET A 140 -9.08 -18.18 -9.58
C MET A 140 -9.25 -18.44 -11.08
N GLY A 141 -8.56 -19.44 -11.66
CA GLY A 141 -8.64 -19.75 -13.09
C GLY A 141 -7.99 -18.70 -14.00
N LEU A 142 -7.02 -17.93 -13.47
CA LEU A 142 -6.31 -16.87 -14.19
C LEU A 142 -4.99 -17.33 -14.83
N ALA A 143 -4.63 -18.61 -14.66
CA ALA A 143 -3.37 -19.22 -15.10
C ALA A 143 -3.62 -20.51 -15.91
#